data_AF-A0A7C3XF46-F1
#
_entry.id   AF-A0A7C3XF46-F1
#
_cell.length_a   1.000
_cell.length_b   1.000
_cell.length_c   1.000
_cell.angle_alpha   90.00
_cell.angle_beta   90.00
_cell.angle_gamma   90.00
#
_symmetry.space_group_name_H-M   'P 1'
#
loop_
_entity.id
_entity.type
_entity.pdbx_description
1 polymer ?
#
loop_
_entity_poly.entity_id
_entity_poly.type
_entity_poly.pdbx_seq_one_letter_code
_entity_poly.pdbx_strand_id
1 'polypeptide(L)'
;MDKIKKIRSLIGNEDACMREYFSNGPDGLAAFLGISRNSALWLDIFSYFVFERNLAYKCAILNIEVIQQIITAVGPMELRKLMGIENAEFDGVFEQIFDIAGLACKSFYRYVVSHKKDLVEMLLRDGSDKARRYLCIHNEKYDNLWEAVMDLFVEEFSKQRIRERIIEHGEIFKKLISKLQIYLNEKGFLKDFKL
;
A
#
# COMPACT_ATOMS: atom_id res chain seq x y z
N MET A 1 7.40 39.42 3.11
CA MET A 1 8.31 39.10 4.23
C MET A 1 9.38 38.17 3.67
N ASP A 2 10.65 38.51 3.87
CA ASP A 2 11.79 37.82 3.23
C ASP A 2 11.85 36.34 3.65
N LYS A 3 12.04 35.40 2.71
CA LYS A 3 11.98 33.94 2.94
C LYS A 3 12.95 33.51 4.03
N ILE A 4 14.16 34.07 4.01
CA ILE A 4 15.22 33.83 4.98
C ILE A 4 14.82 34.34 6.37
N LYS A 5 14.07 35.45 6.46
CA LYS A 5 13.57 35.97 7.74
C LYS A 5 12.52 35.05 8.37
N LYS A 6 11.63 34.43 7.58
CA LYS A 6 10.63 33.50 8.13
C LYS A 6 11.28 32.21 8.64
N ILE A 7 12.21 31.62 7.88
CA ILE A 7 12.98 30.44 8.32
C ILE A 7 13.80 30.77 9.58
N ARG A 8 14.48 31.92 9.61
CA ARG A 8 15.22 32.36 10.81
C ARG A 8 14.33 32.67 12.02
N SER A 9 13.09 33.12 11.81
CA SER A 9 12.13 33.33 12.90
C SER A 9 11.56 32.04 13.49
N LEU A 10 11.73 30.90 12.81
CA LEU A 10 11.38 29.58 13.33
C LEU A 10 12.48 29.00 14.22
N ILE A 11 13.71 29.51 14.12
CA ILE A 11 14.82 29.15 15.00
C ILE A 11 14.45 29.60 16.43
N GLY A 12 14.28 28.63 17.33
CA GLY A 12 13.79 28.85 18.70
C GLY A 12 12.32 28.46 18.94
N ASN A 13 11.56 28.14 17.89
CA ASN A 13 10.18 27.63 18.00
C ASN A 13 10.00 26.25 17.31
N GLU A 14 11.12 25.61 16.98
CA GLU A 14 11.16 24.33 16.26
C GLU A 14 10.44 23.23 17.03
N ASP A 15 10.61 23.17 18.34
CA ASP A 15 9.96 22.15 19.16
C ASP A 15 8.43 22.30 19.17
N ALA A 16 7.92 23.54 19.13
CA ALA A 16 6.48 23.77 19.00
C ALA A 16 5.96 23.30 17.64
N CYS A 17 6.70 23.60 16.56
CA CYS A 17 6.38 23.13 15.22
C CYS A 17 6.40 21.60 15.14
N MET A 18 7.41 20.96 15.75
CA MET A 18 7.52 19.50 15.78
C MET A 18 6.36 18.86 16.55
N ARG A 19 6.00 19.41 17.72
CA ARG A 19 4.83 18.94 18.51
C ARG A 19 3.53 19.04 17.74
N GLU A 20 3.33 20.14 17.01
CA GLU A 20 2.16 20.31 16.16
C GLU A 20 2.09 19.23 15.10
N TYR A 21 3.19 18.98 14.39
CA TYR A 21 3.24 17.92 13.39
C TYR A 21 3.01 16.52 13.99
N PHE A 22 3.56 16.23 15.17
CA PHE A 22 3.35 14.93 15.83
C PHE A 22 1.90 14.68 16.21
N SER A 23 1.14 15.74 16.45
CA SER A 23 -0.25 15.66 16.93
C SER A 23 -1.24 15.73 15.77
N ASN A 24 -0.97 16.58 14.79
CA ASN A 24 -1.93 16.97 13.74
C ASN A 24 -1.37 16.78 12.32
N GLY A 25 -0.20 16.16 12.18
CA GLY A 25 0.42 15.86 10.90
C GLY A 25 0.86 17.11 10.12
N PRO A 26 1.11 16.96 8.81
CA PRO A 26 1.58 18.06 7.97
C PRO A 26 0.57 19.20 7.85
N ASP A 27 -0.73 18.91 7.89
CA ASP A 27 -1.77 19.93 7.77
C ASP A 27 -1.87 20.80 9.03
N GLY A 28 -1.76 20.20 10.21
CA GLY A 28 -1.67 20.94 11.48
C GLY A 28 -0.44 21.85 11.52
N LEU A 29 0.72 21.34 11.11
CA LEU A 29 1.94 22.16 11.01
C LEU A 29 1.76 23.33 10.02
N ALA A 30 1.15 23.09 8.86
CA ALA A 30 0.89 24.15 7.88
C ALA A 30 -0.03 25.23 8.44
N ALA A 31 -1.10 24.84 9.13
CA ALA A 31 -2.03 25.74 9.79
C ALA A 31 -1.33 26.57 10.89
N PHE A 32 -0.54 25.92 11.75
CA PHE A 32 0.22 26.58 12.82
C PHE A 32 1.22 27.61 12.28
N LEU A 33 1.86 27.31 11.14
CA LEU A 33 2.79 28.21 10.47
C LEU A 33 2.10 29.32 9.64
N GLY A 34 0.78 29.24 9.49
CA GLY A 34 -0.02 30.13 8.65
C GLY A 34 0.40 30.09 7.19
N ILE A 35 0.67 28.90 6.65
CA ILE A 35 1.11 28.69 5.26
C ILE A 35 0.29 27.59 4.58
N SER A 36 0.13 27.71 3.27
CA SER A 36 -0.54 26.68 2.46
C SER A 36 0.42 25.52 2.15
N ARG A 37 -0.09 24.28 2.25
CA ARG A 37 0.61 23.03 1.86
C ARG A 37 1.12 23.04 0.42
N ASN A 38 0.48 23.82 -0.45
CA ASN A 38 0.84 23.89 -1.87
C ASN A 38 1.82 25.03 -2.18
N SER A 39 2.26 25.79 -1.18
CA SER A 39 3.20 26.90 -1.40
C SER A 39 4.64 26.40 -1.50
N ALA A 40 5.46 27.00 -2.36
CA ALA A 40 6.89 26.69 -2.42
C ALA A 40 7.59 26.89 -1.06
N LEU A 41 7.14 27.88 -0.29
CA LEU A 41 7.63 28.15 1.06
C LEU A 41 7.33 27.01 2.04
N TRP A 42 6.20 26.31 1.88
CA TRP A 42 5.90 25.13 2.68
C TRP A 42 6.93 24.03 2.42
N LEU A 43 7.23 23.73 1.16
CA LEU A 43 8.18 22.66 0.82
C LEU A 43 9.57 22.95 1.39
N ASP A 44 10.05 24.20 1.29
CA ASP A 44 11.33 24.61 1.85
C ASP A 44 11.39 24.40 3.38
N ILE A 45 10.36 24.86 4.10
CA ILE A 45 10.29 24.75 5.56
C ILE A 45 10.12 23.29 5.99
N PHE A 46 9.24 22.56 5.31
CA PHE A 46 8.97 21.16 5.62
C PHE A 46 10.21 20.30 5.39
N SER A 47 10.94 20.52 4.30
CA SER A 47 12.20 19.85 4.01
C SER A 47 13.25 20.13 5.09
N TYR A 48 13.39 21.38 5.53
CA TYR A 48 14.25 21.71 6.67
C TYR A 48 13.90 20.87 7.91
N PHE A 49 12.61 20.80 8.29
CA PHE A 49 12.23 19.99 9.45
C PHE A 49 12.45 18.48 9.24
N VAL A 50 12.14 17.97 8.05
CA VAL A 50 12.30 16.55 7.75
C VAL A 50 13.76 16.14 7.79
N PHE A 51 14.65 16.89 7.14
CA PHE A 51 16.06 16.52 7.00
C PHE A 51 16.92 17.02 8.18
N GLU A 52 16.81 18.28 8.59
CA GLU A 52 17.67 18.84 9.64
C GLU A 52 17.18 18.47 11.05
N ARG A 53 15.88 18.22 11.22
CA ARG A 53 15.29 17.91 12.54
C ARG A 53 14.80 16.46 12.67
N ASN A 54 14.92 15.65 11.62
CA ASN A 54 14.40 14.27 11.55
C ASN A 54 12.91 14.20 11.92
N LEU A 55 12.12 15.19 11.50
CA LEU A 55 10.73 15.37 11.92
C LEU A 55 9.89 14.11 11.66
N ALA A 56 9.86 13.63 10.41
CA ALA A 56 9.04 12.49 10.01
C ALA A 56 9.45 11.21 10.77
N TYR A 57 10.75 10.93 10.87
CA TYR A 57 11.25 9.77 11.59
C TYR A 57 10.88 9.81 13.09
N LYS A 58 11.14 10.94 13.76
CA LYS A 58 10.77 11.11 15.19
C LYS A 58 9.26 10.97 15.40
N CYS A 59 8.44 11.53 14.51
CA CYS A 59 7.00 11.36 14.54
C CYS A 59 6.60 9.89 14.45
N ALA A 60 7.22 9.13 13.55
CA ALA A 60 6.92 7.73 13.36
C ALA A 60 7.31 6.87 14.58
N ILE A 61 8.47 7.13 15.18
CA ILE A 61 8.90 6.41 16.39
C ILE A 61 8.02 6.72 17.59
N LEU A 62 7.66 8.00 17.80
CA LEU A 62 6.77 8.40 18.90
C LEU A 62 5.36 7.79 18.77
N ASN A 63 4.91 7.55 17.54
CA ASN A 63 3.58 7.03 17.24
C ASN A 63 3.62 5.63 16.63
N ILE A 64 4.63 4.82 16.96
CA ILE A 64 4.95 3.59 16.23
C ILE A 64 3.77 2.62 16.14
N GLU A 65 2.96 2.49 17.19
CA GLU A 65 1.77 1.62 17.20
C GLU A 65 0.72 2.09 16.18
N VAL A 66 0.47 3.40 16.12
CA VAL A 66 -0.45 4.00 15.15
C VAL A 66 0.07 3.83 13.73
N ILE A 67 1.37 4.03 13.52
CA ILE A 67 2.01 3.84 12.20
C ILE A 67 1.86 2.38 11.74
N GLN A 68 2.07 1.39 12.61
CA GLN A 68 1.87 -0.02 12.30
C GLN A 68 0.42 -0.33 11.90
N GLN A 69 -0.55 0.25 12.63
CA GLN A 69 -1.97 0.10 12.33
C GLN A 69 -2.31 0.69 10.96
N ILE A 70 -1.81 1.88 10.65
CA ILE A 70 -2.00 2.53 9.34
C ILE A 70 -1.41 1.67 8.22
N ILE A 71 -0.16 1.21 8.35
CA ILE A 71 0.46 0.34 7.34
C ILE A 71 -0.39 -0.91 7.12
N THR A 72 -0.85 -1.55 8.20
CA THR A 72 -1.65 -2.77 8.12
C THR A 72 -3.01 -2.52 7.44
N ALA A 73 -3.63 -1.37 7.71
CA ALA A 73 -4.98 -1.05 7.26
C ALA A 73 -5.02 -0.51 5.83
N VAL A 74 -4.12 0.40 5.45
CA VAL A 74 -4.19 1.15 4.18
C VAL A 74 -2.90 1.11 3.37
N GLY A 75 -1.81 0.59 3.94
CA GLY A 75 -0.56 0.35 3.22
C GLY A 75 0.45 1.50 3.31
N PRO A 76 1.67 1.25 2.79
CA PRO A 76 2.80 2.16 2.93
C PRO A 76 2.66 3.44 2.09
N MET A 77 2.06 3.40 0.90
CA MET A 77 1.84 4.60 0.09
C MET A 77 0.90 5.59 0.77
N GLU A 78 -0.19 5.12 1.35
CA GLU A 78 -1.12 5.99 2.07
C GLU A 78 -0.47 6.59 3.33
N LEU A 79 0.38 5.83 4.02
CA LEU A 79 1.20 6.38 5.10
C LEU A 79 2.10 7.54 4.59
N ARG A 80 2.77 7.40 3.44
CA ARG A 80 3.60 8.49 2.87
C ARG A 80 2.80 9.76 2.65
N LYS A 81 1.59 9.64 2.12
CA LYS A 81 0.68 10.77 1.88
C LYS A 81 0.26 11.44 3.18
N LEU A 82 -0.15 10.65 4.17
CA LEU A 82 -0.55 11.15 5.49
C LEU A 82 0.59 11.89 6.20
N MET A 83 1.83 11.42 6.01
CA MET A 83 3.03 12.08 6.52
C MET A 83 3.52 13.23 5.62
N GLY A 84 2.88 13.47 4.47
CA GLY A 84 3.26 14.54 3.54
C GLY A 84 4.64 14.36 2.90
N ILE A 85 5.15 13.13 2.81
CA ILE A 85 6.49 12.76 2.31
C ILE A 85 6.40 11.86 1.05
N GLU A 86 5.45 12.19 0.18
CA GLU A 86 5.19 11.48 -1.07
C GLU A 86 6.21 11.76 -2.18
N ASN A 87 6.91 12.90 -2.12
CA ASN A 87 7.96 13.22 -3.08
C ASN A 87 9.16 12.27 -2.97
N ALA A 88 9.81 12.01 -4.10
CA ALA A 88 10.99 11.14 -4.20
C ALA A 88 12.17 11.60 -3.34
N GLU A 89 12.29 12.91 -3.08
CA GLU A 89 13.33 13.47 -2.20
C GLU A 89 13.26 12.90 -0.76
N PHE A 90 12.08 12.44 -0.34
CA PHE A 90 11.86 11.86 0.99
C PHE A 90 11.93 10.33 1.01
N ASP A 91 12.25 9.68 -0.11
CA ASP A 91 12.31 8.21 -0.21
C ASP A 91 13.18 7.61 0.91
N GLY A 92 14.40 8.13 1.09
CA GLY A 92 15.32 7.65 2.13
C GLY A 92 14.78 7.80 3.55
N VAL A 93 14.00 8.85 3.84
CA VAL A 93 13.37 9.04 5.15
C VAL A 93 12.23 8.05 5.36
N PHE A 94 11.39 7.86 4.34
CA PHE A 94 10.31 6.89 4.42
C PHE A 94 10.83 5.47 4.56
N GLU A 95 11.90 5.12 3.85
CA GLU A 95 12.54 3.82 3.95
C GLU A 95 12.96 3.49 5.39
N GLN A 96 13.56 4.44 6.11
CA GLN A 96 13.93 4.22 7.53
C GLN A 96 12.70 3.94 8.41
N ILE A 97 11.60 4.65 8.16
CA ILE A 97 10.34 4.44 8.87
C ILE A 97 9.76 3.05 8.52
N PHE A 98 9.80 2.68 7.25
CA PHE A 98 9.28 1.43 6.73
C PHE A 98 10.08 0.21 7.23
N ASP A 99 11.42 0.31 7.30
CA ASP A 99 12.29 -0.75 7.81
C ASP A 99 11.92 -1.11 9.27
N ILE A 100 11.56 -0.11 10.09
CA ILE A 100 11.17 -0.32 11.48
C ILE A 100 9.69 -0.70 11.59
N ALA A 101 8.78 0.18 11.16
CA ALA A 101 7.35 0.03 11.40
C ALA A 101 6.69 -0.99 10.46
N GLY A 102 7.21 -1.14 9.25
CA GLY A 102 6.73 -2.05 8.23
C GLY A 102 7.33 -3.44 8.37
N LEU A 103 8.66 -3.54 8.36
CA LEU A 103 9.36 -4.83 8.31
C LEU A 103 9.60 -5.43 9.69
N ALA A 104 10.30 -4.73 10.59
CA ALA A 104 10.61 -5.27 11.91
C ALA A 104 9.35 -5.63 12.71
N CYS A 105 8.29 -4.84 12.59
CA CYS A 105 6.99 -5.09 13.23
C CYS A 105 6.05 -6.00 12.42
N LYS A 106 6.47 -6.47 11.24
CA LYS A 106 5.68 -7.32 10.32
C LYS A 106 4.37 -6.71 9.82
N SER A 107 4.16 -5.40 9.98
CA SER A 107 2.95 -4.69 9.53
C SER A 107 2.78 -4.76 8.01
N PHE A 108 3.89 -4.67 7.27
CA PHE A 108 3.88 -4.79 5.81
C PHE A 108 3.37 -6.15 5.36
N TYR A 109 3.87 -7.23 5.97
CA TYR A 109 3.41 -8.59 5.66
C TYR A 109 1.91 -8.74 5.91
N ARG A 110 1.41 -8.22 7.05
CA ARG A 110 -0.03 -8.25 7.36
C ARG A 110 -0.85 -7.51 6.31
N TYR A 111 -0.38 -6.36 5.85
CA TYR A 111 -1.02 -5.60 4.76
C TYR A 111 -1.08 -6.41 3.47
N VAL A 112 0.06 -6.93 3.00
CA VAL A 112 0.15 -7.68 1.74
C VAL A 112 -0.77 -8.90 1.75
N VAL A 113 -0.79 -9.67 2.84
CA VAL A 113 -1.66 -10.86 2.95
C VAL A 113 -3.14 -10.48 2.98
N SER A 114 -3.50 -9.41 3.68
CA SER A 114 -4.90 -8.98 3.83
C SER A 114 -5.47 -8.37 2.53
N HIS A 115 -4.61 -7.74 1.73
CA HIS A 115 -4.99 -7.01 0.50
C HIS A 115 -4.48 -7.68 -0.79
N LYS A 116 -4.01 -8.93 -0.71
CA LYS A 116 -3.37 -9.63 -1.84
C LYS A 116 -4.19 -9.65 -3.13
N LYS A 117 -5.52 -9.72 -3.04
CA LYS A 117 -6.39 -9.74 -4.23
C LYS A 117 -6.31 -8.41 -4.99
N ASP A 118 -6.49 -7.29 -4.29
CA ASP A 118 -6.42 -5.96 -4.86
C ASP A 118 -5.03 -5.66 -5.43
N LEU A 119 -3.99 -6.15 -4.75
CA LEU A 119 -2.61 -6.02 -5.20
C LEU A 119 -2.33 -6.87 -6.46
N VAL A 120 -2.87 -8.08 -6.56
CA VAL A 120 -2.79 -8.91 -7.78
C VAL A 120 -3.55 -8.25 -8.93
N GLU A 121 -4.73 -7.68 -8.68
CA GLU A 121 -5.47 -6.93 -9.70
C GLU A 121 -4.68 -5.71 -10.20
N MET A 122 -4.04 -4.96 -9.28
CA MET A 122 -3.15 -3.87 -9.63
C MET A 122 -1.96 -4.35 -10.47
N LEU A 123 -1.33 -5.47 -10.08
CA LEU A 123 -0.23 -6.06 -10.83
C LEU A 123 -0.65 -6.42 -12.27
N LEU A 124 -1.82 -7.03 -12.44
CA LEU A 124 -2.33 -7.44 -13.75
C LEU A 124 -2.73 -6.25 -14.63
N ARG A 125 -3.34 -5.22 -14.03
CA ARG A 125 -3.82 -4.03 -14.75
C ARG A 125 -2.70 -3.08 -15.11
N ASP A 126 -1.80 -2.83 -14.17
CA ASP A 126 -0.86 -1.71 -14.22
C ASP A 126 0.62 -2.14 -14.29
N GLY A 127 0.93 -3.42 -14.05
CA GLY A 127 2.26 -3.98 -14.11
C GLY A 127 3.05 -3.96 -12.80
N SER A 128 4.16 -4.71 -12.81
CA SER A 128 5.07 -4.95 -11.68
C SER A 128 5.59 -3.67 -11.05
N ASP A 129 6.12 -2.75 -11.86
CA ASP A 129 6.77 -1.54 -11.35
C ASP A 129 5.80 -0.63 -10.58
N LYS A 130 4.54 -0.54 -11.05
CA LYS A 130 3.54 0.28 -10.37
C LYS A 130 3.11 -0.36 -9.05
N ALA A 131 2.89 -1.67 -9.02
CA ALA A 131 2.59 -2.40 -7.79
C ALA A 131 3.75 -2.27 -6.77
N ARG A 132 4.99 -2.41 -7.24
CA ARG A 132 6.19 -2.28 -6.42
C ARG A 132 6.36 -0.88 -5.82
N ARG A 133 6.12 0.17 -6.61
CA ARG A 133 6.10 1.57 -6.14
C ARG A 133 4.95 1.85 -5.19
N TYR A 134 3.77 1.30 -5.44
CA TYR A 134 2.62 1.41 -4.53
C TYR A 134 2.91 0.78 -3.16
N LEU A 135 3.66 -0.32 -3.14
CA LEU A 135 4.15 -0.93 -1.90
C LEU A 135 5.37 -0.22 -1.31
N CYS A 136 5.87 0.84 -1.94
CA CYS A 136 7.02 1.63 -1.52
C CYS A 136 8.31 0.80 -1.32
N ILE A 137 8.46 -0.27 -2.09
CA ILE A 137 9.61 -1.19 -2.04
C ILE A 137 10.36 -1.21 -3.38
N HIS A 138 10.37 -0.08 -4.10
CA HIS A 138 10.99 0.06 -5.42
C HIS A 138 12.52 0.13 -5.41
N ASN A 139 13.14 0.38 -4.25
CA ASN A 139 14.59 0.35 -4.10
C ASN A 139 15.11 -1.11 -4.18
N GLU A 140 16.27 -1.29 -4.82
CA GLU A 140 16.98 -2.56 -4.98
C GLU A 140 17.23 -3.28 -3.65
N LYS A 141 17.42 -2.53 -2.54
CA LYS A 141 17.58 -3.14 -1.21
C LYS A 141 16.40 -4.03 -0.78
N TYR A 142 15.24 -3.85 -1.41
CA TYR A 142 14.03 -4.64 -1.17
C TYR A 142 13.77 -5.72 -2.23
N ASP A 143 14.71 -6.02 -3.13
CA ASP A 143 14.50 -7.04 -4.18
C ASP A 143 14.07 -8.39 -3.61
N ASN A 144 14.76 -8.88 -2.57
CA ASN A 144 14.38 -10.14 -1.90
C ASN A 144 12.98 -10.09 -1.27
N LEU A 145 12.59 -8.92 -0.73
CA LEU A 145 11.24 -8.74 -0.19
C LEU A 145 10.21 -8.72 -1.30
N TRP A 146 10.54 -8.10 -2.44
CA TRP A 146 9.70 -8.07 -3.62
C TRP A 146 9.50 -9.47 -4.21
N GLU A 147 10.54 -10.29 -4.29
CA GLU A 147 10.44 -11.70 -4.68
C GLU A 147 9.45 -12.46 -3.79
N ALA A 148 9.55 -12.31 -2.46
CA ALA A 148 8.62 -12.95 -1.53
C ALA A 148 7.17 -12.47 -1.71
N VAL A 149 6.95 -11.19 -2.05
CA VAL A 149 5.62 -10.66 -2.39
C VAL A 149 5.11 -11.27 -3.70
N MET A 150 5.98 -11.41 -4.70
CA MET A 150 5.63 -12.03 -5.98
C MET A 150 5.26 -13.50 -5.82
N ASP A 151 5.97 -14.26 -4.99
CA ASP A 151 5.61 -15.65 -4.68
C ASP A 151 4.19 -15.77 -4.10
N LEU A 152 3.83 -14.87 -3.17
CA LEU A 152 2.47 -14.80 -2.63
C LEU A 152 1.43 -14.48 -3.71
N PHE A 153 1.76 -13.59 -4.65
CA PHE A 153 0.88 -13.24 -5.75
C PHE A 153 0.71 -14.39 -6.76
N VAL A 154 1.78 -15.11 -7.09
CA VAL A 154 1.72 -16.29 -7.97
C VAL A 154 0.88 -17.39 -7.35
N GLU A 155 1.02 -17.62 -6.03
CA GLU A 155 0.18 -18.60 -5.32
C GLU A 155 -1.31 -18.24 -5.41
N GLU A 156 -1.66 -16.97 -5.18
CA GLU A 156 -3.04 -16.50 -5.24
C GLU A 156 -3.59 -16.54 -6.67
N PHE A 157 -2.80 -16.13 -7.66
CA PHE A 157 -3.16 -16.20 -9.08
C PHE A 157 -3.42 -17.64 -9.52
N SER A 158 -2.57 -18.57 -9.11
CA SER A 158 -2.72 -20.00 -9.43
C SER A 158 -4.03 -20.56 -8.85
N LYS A 159 -4.35 -20.21 -7.60
CA LYS A 159 -5.62 -20.59 -6.96
C LYS A 159 -6.82 -20.00 -7.71
N GLN A 160 -6.75 -18.74 -8.14
CA GLN A 160 -7.81 -18.10 -8.89
C GLN A 160 -8.02 -18.78 -10.25
N ARG A 161 -6.95 -19.03 -11.02
CA ARG A 161 -7.03 -19.71 -12.31
C ARG A 161 -7.58 -21.13 -12.22
N ILE A 162 -7.21 -21.89 -11.19
CA ILE A 162 -7.77 -23.22 -10.94
C ILE A 162 -9.27 -23.12 -10.69
N ARG A 163 -9.73 -22.17 -9.86
CA ARG A 163 -11.16 -21.95 -9.60
C ARG A 163 -11.93 -21.59 -10.86
N GLU A 164 -11.40 -20.65 -11.67
CA GLU A 164 -12.00 -20.25 -12.95
C GLU A 164 -12.14 -21.45 -13.89
N ARG A 165 -11.09 -22.26 -14.06
CA ARG A 165 -11.14 -23.47 -14.89
C ARG A 165 -12.13 -24.51 -14.37
N ILE A 166 -12.23 -24.72 -13.06
CA ILE A 166 -13.22 -25.63 -12.46
C ILE A 166 -14.64 -25.16 -12.79
N ILE A 167 -14.90 -23.85 -12.70
CA ILE A 167 -16.21 -23.27 -13.04
C ILE A 167 -16.50 -23.44 -14.53
N GLU A 168 -15.57 -23.06 -15.41
CA GLU A 168 -15.72 -23.21 -16.87
C GLU A 168 -15.96 -24.67 -17.28
N HIS A 169 -15.15 -25.59 -16.77
CA HIS A 169 -15.31 -27.02 -17.05
C HIS A 169 -16.62 -27.56 -16.46
N GLY A 170 -17.05 -27.09 -15.28
CA GLY A 170 -18.34 -27.45 -14.70
C GLY A 170 -19.51 -27.02 -15.59
N GLU A 171 -19.45 -25.83 -16.17
CA GLU A 171 -20.48 -25.33 -17.09
C GLU A 171 -20.49 -26.09 -18.43
N ILE A 172 -19.31 -26.43 -18.96
CA ILE A 172 -19.20 -27.30 -20.15
C ILE A 172 -19.77 -28.69 -19.85
N PHE A 173 -19.44 -29.27 -18.71
CA PHE A 173 -19.89 -30.59 -18.30
C PHE A 173 -21.42 -30.63 -18.10
N LYS A 174 -22.01 -29.62 -17.45
CA LYS A 174 -23.48 -29.49 -17.34
C LYS A 174 -24.14 -29.48 -18.71
N LYS A 175 -23.64 -28.68 -19.66
CA LYS A 175 -24.17 -28.62 -21.03
C LYS A 175 -24.07 -29.96 -21.75
N LEU A 176 -22.96 -30.68 -21.58
CA LEU A 176 -22.76 -32.02 -22.16
C LEU A 176 -23.69 -33.05 -21.54
N ILE A 177 -23.83 -33.09 -20.21
CA ILE A 177 -24.76 -33.97 -19.49
C ILE A 177 -26.19 -33.76 -19.98
N SER A 178 -26.65 -32.51 -20.09
CA SER A 178 -28.01 -32.22 -20.57
C SER A 178 -28.24 -32.72 -21.99
N LYS A 179 -27.25 -32.57 -22.90
CA LYS A 179 -27.33 -33.12 -24.26
C LYS A 179 -27.35 -34.64 -24.26
N LEU A 180 -26.54 -35.27 -23.41
CA LEU A 180 -26.46 -36.73 -23.30
C LEU A 180 -27.78 -37.30 -22.76
N GLN A 181 -28.41 -36.65 -21.78
CA GLN A 181 -29.72 -37.01 -21.24
C GLN A 181 -30.82 -36.94 -22.31
N ILE A 182 -30.83 -35.90 -23.13
CA ILE A 182 -31.76 -35.78 -24.27
C ILE A 182 -31.55 -36.95 -25.24
N TYR A 183 -30.31 -37.19 -25.67
CA TYR A 183 -29.97 -38.27 -26.59
C TYR A 183 -30.36 -39.66 -26.05
N LEU A 184 -30.05 -39.94 -24.78
CA LEU A 184 -30.40 -41.22 -24.15
C LEU A 184 -31.92 -41.40 -23.99
N ASN A 185 -32.68 -40.32 -23.77
CA ASN A 185 -34.14 -40.34 -23.75
C ASN A 185 -34.71 -40.63 -25.14
N GLU A 186 -34.21 -39.95 -26.18
CA GLU A 186 -34.62 -40.16 -27.57
C GLU A 186 -34.33 -41.58 -28.07
N LYS A 187 -33.21 -42.17 -27.63
CA LYS A 187 -32.82 -43.54 -27.95
C LYS A 187 -33.48 -44.60 -27.06
N GLY A 188 -34.31 -44.19 -26.10
CA GLY A 188 -35.06 -45.09 -25.23
C GLY A 188 -34.25 -45.78 -24.12
N PHE A 189 -32.97 -45.44 -23.96
CA PHE A 189 -32.09 -46.05 -22.95
C PHE A 189 -32.44 -45.63 -21.52
N LEU A 190 -33.11 -44.49 -21.33
CA LEU A 190 -33.47 -43.98 -20.01
C LEU A 190 -34.82 -44.48 -19.48
N LYS A 191 -35.59 -45.27 -20.25
CA LYS A 191 -36.87 -45.83 -19.79
C LYS A 191 -36.71 -46.87 -18.66
N ASP A 192 -35.52 -47.42 -18.48
CA ASP A 192 -35.23 -48.48 -17.50
C ASP A 192 -34.45 -48.00 -16.26
N PHE A 193 -34.03 -46.73 -16.20
CA PHE A 193 -33.39 -46.15 -15.02
C PHE A 193 -34.43 -45.42 -14.15
N LYS A 194 -35.09 -46.18 -13.28
CA LYS A 194 -35.73 -45.61 -12.09
C LYS A 194 -34.66 -45.47 -11.00
N LEU A 195 -34.43 -44.24 -10.54
CA LEU A 195 -33.80 -43.99 -9.24
C LEU A 195 -34.65 -44.59 -8.12
#